data_AF-A0A6J4V5A6-F1
#
_entry.id   AF-A0A6J4V5A6-F1
#
_cell.length_a   1.000
_cell.length_b   1.000
_cell.length_c   1.000
_cell.angle_alpha   90.00
_cell.angle_beta   90.00
_cell.angle_gamma   90.00
#
_symmetry.space_group_name_H-M   'P 1'
#
loop_
_entity.id
_entity.type
_entity.pdbx_description
1 polymer ?
#
loop_
_entity_poly.entity_id
_entity_poly.type
_entity_poly.pdbx_seq_one_letter_code
_entity_poly.pdbx_strand_id
1 'polypeptide(L)'
;VSGTIVRGDPQPNSDLDLVVIHDKPWRQRTQRFFNGVPAEIFVNPPFQIDRRFDQEAAVGRPVMAHMIDSGHVLYDPFGVLARHRSEARRCLEAGPQVSAEKLMQQAYLIATGFEDAVDIAGVDADRSRVLVLSVLDDAAKLAFLKAVRWIPRSKVLFSELDSLNPELAAATRRAIGASTIAQTISSAEPAIRAVTGAIGFFEWETEPQHLEE
;
A
#
# COMPACT_ATOMS: atom_id res chain seq x y z
N VAL A 1 19.30 6.01 8.74
CA VAL A 1 18.97 4.57 8.93
C VAL A 1 17.57 4.46 9.50
N SER A 2 16.78 3.50 9.07
CA SER A 2 15.40 3.28 9.49
C SER A 2 15.13 1.78 9.64
N GLY A 3 13.85 1.41 9.72
CA GLY A 3 13.39 0.04 9.88
C GLY A 3 12.97 -0.27 11.32
N THR A 4 12.40 -1.45 11.50
CA THR A 4 11.89 -1.93 12.81
C THR A 4 13.00 -2.04 13.86
N ILE A 5 14.23 -2.39 13.44
CA ILE A 5 15.41 -2.43 14.33
C ILE A 5 15.69 -1.05 14.93
N VAL A 6 15.74 0.00 14.10
CA VAL A 6 16.03 1.38 14.55
C VAL A 6 14.91 1.93 15.43
N ARG A 7 13.66 1.52 15.20
CA ARG A 7 12.50 1.93 15.99
C ARG A 7 12.32 1.17 17.30
N GLY A 8 13.16 0.17 17.59
CA GLY A 8 13.10 -0.61 18.83
C GLY A 8 12.02 -1.69 18.88
N ASP A 9 11.41 -2.05 17.73
CA ASP A 9 10.43 -3.13 17.60
C ASP A 9 10.88 -4.15 16.52
N PRO A 10 12.06 -4.78 16.67
CA PRO A 10 12.53 -5.77 15.71
C PRO A 10 11.70 -7.05 15.79
N GLN A 11 11.39 -7.60 14.62
CA GLN A 11 10.87 -8.95 14.42
C GLN A 11 12.00 -9.89 13.95
N PRO A 12 11.89 -11.23 14.07
CA PRO A 12 12.99 -12.17 13.80
C PRO A 12 13.68 -12.02 12.44
N ASN A 13 12.92 -11.61 11.41
CA ASN A 13 13.40 -11.42 10.04
C ASN A 13 13.50 -9.93 9.65
N SER A 14 13.67 -9.03 10.62
CA SER A 14 13.82 -7.60 10.33
C SER A 14 15.17 -7.29 9.68
N ASP A 15 15.15 -6.35 8.75
CA ASP A 15 16.32 -5.80 8.08
C ASP A 15 16.63 -4.38 8.56
N LEU A 16 17.85 -3.93 8.22
CA LEU A 16 18.28 -2.54 8.36
C LEU A 16 18.00 -1.78 7.07
N ASP A 17 17.21 -0.72 7.14
CA ASP A 17 17.00 0.18 6.00
C ASP A 17 17.99 1.35 6.06
N LEU A 18 18.80 1.51 5.02
CA LEU A 18 19.72 2.65 4.87
C LEU A 18 19.31 3.51 3.70
N VAL A 19 19.08 4.80 3.94
CA VAL A 19 18.90 5.81 2.90
C VAL A 19 20.20 6.60 2.79
N VAL A 20 20.78 6.63 1.59
CA VAL A 20 22.00 7.38 1.27
C VAL A 20 21.68 8.40 0.19
N ILE A 21 21.95 9.67 0.46
CA ILE A 21 21.75 10.76 -0.50
C ILE A 21 23.11 11.22 -1.02
N HIS A 22 23.28 11.28 -2.33
CA HIS A 22 24.54 11.69 -2.98
C HIS A 22 24.28 12.65 -4.16
N ASP A 23 25.33 13.30 -4.67
CA ASP A 23 25.21 14.39 -5.66
C ASP A 23 25.11 13.93 -7.12
N LYS A 24 25.36 12.65 -7.43
CA LYS A 24 25.43 12.17 -8.82
C LYS A 24 24.05 11.76 -9.34
N PRO A 25 23.77 11.92 -10.64
CA PRO A 25 22.46 11.68 -11.23
C PRO A 25 22.19 10.18 -11.48
N TRP A 26 22.45 9.33 -10.49
CA TRP A 26 22.17 7.89 -10.56
C TRP A 26 21.63 7.39 -9.23
N ARG A 27 20.79 6.35 -9.29
CA ARG A 27 20.29 5.65 -8.10
C ARG A 27 20.76 4.20 -8.08
N GLN A 28 20.86 3.62 -6.90
CA GLN A 28 21.17 2.21 -6.72
C GLN A 28 20.41 1.67 -5.51
N ARG A 29 19.90 0.44 -5.64
CA ARG A 29 19.45 -0.36 -4.51
C ARG A 29 20.44 -1.50 -4.35
N THR A 30 20.96 -1.70 -3.16
CA THR A 30 21.90 -2.79 -2.87
C THR A 30 21.52 -3.47 -1.57
N GLN A 31 21.72 -4.79 -1.51
CA GLN A 31 21.43 -5.61 -0.34
C GLN A 31 22.73 -6.22 0.16
N ARG A 32 22.95 -6.18 1.48
CA ARG A 32 24.17 -6.68 2.14
C ARG A 32 23.81 -7.36 3.45
N PHE A 33 24.73 -8.18 3.94
CA PHE A 33 24.68 -8.70 5.30
C PHE A 33 25.79 -8.05 6.12
N PHE A 34 25.46 -7.59 7.32
CA PHE A 34 26.42 -7.08 8.29
C PHE A 34 26.30 -7.91 9.57
N ASN A 35 27.31 -8.72 9.86
CA ASN A 35 27.30 -9.65 11.00
C ASN A 35 26.02 -10.52 11.06
N GLY A 36 25.56 -11.00 9.90
CA GLY A 36 24.34 -11.82 9.78
C GLY A 36 23.02 -11.04 9.70
N VAL A 37 23.02 -9.72 9.92
CA VAL A 37 21.83 -8.88 9.80
C VAL A 37 21.65 -8.44 8.34
N PRO A 38 20.51 -8.72 7.69
CA PRO A 38 20.22 -8.23 6.35
C PRO A 38 20.06 -6.71 6.37
N ALA A 39 20.60 -6.04 5.37
CA ALA A 39 20.51 -4.61 5.19
C ALA A 39 20.15 -4.28 3.75
N GLU A 40 19.19 -3.40 3.60
CA GLU A 40 18.77 -2.83 2.33
C GLU A 40 19.20 -1.36 2.26
N ILE A 41 19.92 -1.00 1.20
CA ILE A 41 20.54 0.32 1.04
C ILE A 41 19.99 0.98 -0.22
N PHE A 42 19.37 2.14 -0.03
CA PHE A 42 18.75 2.97 -1.05
C PHE A 42 19.60 4.22 -1.30
N VAL A 43 20.44 4.16 -2.33
CA VAL A 43 21.32 5.26 -2.75
C VAL A 43 20.60 6.08 -3.83
N ASN A 44 20.34 7.36 -3.55
CA ASN A 44 19.55 8.22 -4.43
C ASN A 44 20.12 9.65 -4.49
N PRO A 45 19.96 10.37 -5.62
CA PRO A 45 20.16 11.80 -5.63
C PRO A 45 18.98 12.54 -4.98
N PRO A 46 19.16 13.79 -4.51
CA PRO A 46 18.09 14.59 -3.88
C PRO A 46 16.79 14.62 -4.70
N PHE A 47 16.87 14.95 -6.00
CA PHE A 47 15.68 15.05 -6.87
C PHE A 47 14.90 13.73 -6.97
N GLN A 48 15.58 12.59 -6.77
CA GLN A 48 14.92 11.30 -6.80
C GLN A 48 14.14 11.03 -5.50
N ILE A 49 14.57 11.60 -4.37
CA ILE A 49 13.79 11.54 -3.12
C ILE A 49 12.50 12.34 -3.29
N ASP A 50 12.58 13.56 -3.82
CA ASP A 50 11.41 14.41 -4.08
C ASP A 50 10.40 13.69 -4.99
N ARG A 51 10.87 13.14 -6.13
CA ARG A 51 10.04 12.32 -7.03
C ARG A 51 9.40 11.11 -6.35
N ARG A 52 10.08 10.50 -5.37
CA ARG A 52 9.53 9.36 -4.64
C ARG A 52 8.37 9.79 -3.76
N PHE A 53 8.42 10.96 -3.13
CA PHE A 53 7.29 11.46 -2.35
C PHE A 53 6.05 11.65 -3.21
N ASP A 54 6.19 12.25 -4.40
CA ASP A 54 5.07 12.43 -5.33
C ASP A 54 4.48 11.09 -5.79
N GLN A 55 5.35 10.15 -6.17
CA GLN A 55 4.95 8.80 -6.57
C GLN A 55 4.23 8.05 -5.45
N GLU A 56 4.73 8.16 -4.22
CA GLU A 56 4.17 7.51 -3.03
C GLU A 56 2.82 8.11 -2.65
N ALA A 57 2.67 9.44 -2.76
CA ALA A 57 1.40 10.13 -2.60
C ALA A 57 0.35 9.68 -3.62
N ALA A 58 0.74 9.54 -4.89
CA ALA A 58 -0.15 9.14 -5.97
C ALA A 58 -0.67 7.70 -5.90
N VAL A 59 -0.06 6.84 -5.06
CA VAL A 59 -0.47 5.43 -4.83
C VAL A 59 -0.81 5.13 -3.37
N GLY A 60 -0.71 6.13 -2.50
CA GLY A 60 -0.99 6.04 -1.07
C GLY A 60 -0.10 5.10 -0.26
N ARG A 61 1.18 4.92 -0.64
CA ARG A 61 2.15 4.09 0.10
C ARG A 61 3.45 4.84 0.43
N PRO A 62 3.56 5.49 1.60
CA PRO A 62 4.63 6.44 1.92
C PRO A 62 5.90 5.78 2.50
N VAL A 63 6.54 4.89 1.74
CA VAL A 63 7.69 4.11 2.24
C VAL A 63 8.93 4.98 2.46
N MET A 64 9.38 5.72 1.45
CA MET A 64 10.55 6.60 1.54
C MET A 64 10.30 7.75 2.52
N ALA A 65 9.10 8.34 2.48
CA ALA A 65 8.72 9.40 3.41
C ALA A 65 8.81 8.93 4.88
N HIS A 66 8.24 7.77 5.22
CA HIS A 66 8.37 7.22 6.56
C HIS A 66 9.82 6.89 6.94
N MET A 67 10.62 6.34 6.02
CA MET A 67 12.03 6.02 6.32
C MET A 67 12.83 7.27 6.67
N ILE A 68 12.61 8.37 5.94
CA ILE A 68 13.29 9.65 6.15
C ILE A 68 12.79 10.35 7.41
N ASP A 69 11.48 10.43 7.63
CA ASP A 69 10.92 11.12 8.81
C ASP A 69 11.22 10.37 10.12
N SER A 70 10.97 9.06 10.17
CA SER A 70 11.16 8.25 11.39
C SER A 70 12.59 7.76 11.62
N GLY A 71 13.47 7.94 10.64
CA GLY A 71 14.84 7.41 10.68
C GLY A 71 15.76 8.13 11.68
N HIS A 72 16.85 7.46 12.04
CA HIS A 72 17.97 8.05 12.77
C HIS A 72 19.03 8.58 11.77
N VAL A 73 19.49 9.81 11.97
CA VAL A 73 20.50 10.46 11.12
C VAL A 73 21.88 10.03 11.60
N LEU A 74 22.64 9.38 10.71
CA LEU A 74 24.02 8.97 11.00
C LEU A 74 25.05 10.02 10.55
N TYR A 75 24.77 10.73 9.45
CA TYR A 75 25.68 11.68 8.83
C TYR A 75 24.92 12.66 7.93
N ASP A 76 25.03 13.97 8.18
CA ASP A 76 24.42 15.03 7.35
C ASP A 76 25.18 16.38 7.49
N PRO A 77 26.46 16.46 7.09
CA PRO A 77 27.27 17.67 7.28
C PRO A 77 26.78 18.88 6.48
N PHE A 78 25.98 18.65 5.43
CA PHE A 78 25.51 19.68 4.49
C PHE A 78 24.01 19.99 4.65
N GLY A 79 23.32 19.38 5.63
CA GLY A 79 21.89 19.63 5.90
C GLY A 79 20.92 19.12 4.83
N VAL A 80 21.39 18.25 3.91
CA VAL A 80 20.57 17.72 2.82
C VAL A 80 19.47 16.84 3.38
N LEU A 81 19.77 15.98 4.35
CA LEU A 81 18.77 15.09 4.94
C LEU A 81 17.78 15.87 5.81
N ALA A 82 18.23 16.90 6.54
CA ALA A 82 17.35 17.77 7.31
C ALA A 82 16.26 18.44 6.46
N ARG A 83 16.60 18.90 5.25
CA ARG A 83 15.62 19.44 4.28
C ARG A 83 14.57 18.39 3.91
N HIS A 84 15.00 17.22 3.41
CA HIS A 84 14.08 16.17 2.98
C HIS A 84 13.26 15.59 4.14
N ARG A 85 13.76 15.65 5.38
CA ARG A 85 12.99 15.26 6.57
C ARG A 85 11.79 16.17 6.79
N SER A 86 11.97 17.47 6.60
CA SER A 86 10.88 18.44 6.69
C SER A 86 9.85 18.22 5.58
N GLU A 87 10.30 17.89 4.37
CA GLU A 87 9.42 17.56 3.24
C GLU A 87 8.67 16.24 3.45
N ALA A 88 9.36 15.21 3.94
CA ALA A 88 8.76 13.92 4.26
C ALA A 88 7.63 14.08 5.30
N ARG A 89 7.85 14.89 6.34
CA ARG A 89 6.82 15.19 7.34
C ARG A 89 5.60 15.88 6.71
N ARG A 90 5.82 16.93 5.91
CA ARG A 90 4.71 17.61 5.20
C ARG A 90 3.95 16.66 4.29
N CYS A 91 4.65 15.78 3.57
CA CYS A 91 4.02 14.76 2.74
C CYS A 91 3.15 13.83 3.59
N LEU A 92 3.70 13.28 4.68
CA LEU A 92 2.97 12.38 5.58
C LEU A 92 1.73 13.04 6.19
N GLU A 93 1.82 14.30 6.59
CA GLU A 93 0.71 15.10 7.12
C GLU A 93 -0.36 15.40 6.06
N ALA A 94 0.02 15.60 4.80
CA ALA A 94 -0.90 15.88 3.70
C ALA A 94 -1.73 14.65 3.28
N GLY A 95 -1.25 13.44 3.55
CA GLY A 95 -1.94 12.21 3.17
C GLY A 95 -1.81 11.84 1.69
N PRO A 96 -2.40 10.70 1.29
CA PRO A 96 -2.37 10.23 -0.10
C PRO A 96 -3.09 11.21 -1.05
N GLN A 97 -2.54 11.39 -2.24
CA GLN A 97 -3.05 12.27 -3.30
C GLN A 97 -3.47 11.43 -4.51
N VAL A 98 -4.41 10.51 -4.30
CA VAL A 98 -4.92 9.61 -5.35
C VAL A 98 -6.07 10.31 -6.08
N SER A 99 -6.03 10.33 -7.42
CA SER A 99 -7.09 10.96 -8.22
C SER A 99 -8.41 10.19 -8.11
N ALA A 100 -9.53 10.90 -8.27
CA ALA A 100 -10.86 10.31 -8.28
C ALA A 100 -10.99 9.21 -9.35
N GLU A 101 -10.40 9.42 -10.53
CA GLU A 101 -10.33 8.45 -11.61
C GLU A 101 -9.63 7.15 -11.18
N LYS A 102 -8.49 7.22 -10.49
CA LYS A 102 -7.79 6.03 -9.97
C LYS A 102 -8.59 5.31 -8.91
N LEU A 103 -9.27 6.04 -8.02
CA LEU A 103 -10.16 5.44 -7.01
C LEU A 103 -11.34 4.72 -7.67
N MET A 104 -11.91 5.31 -8.74
CA MET A 104 -12.99 4.69 -9.51
C MET A 104 -12.51 3.44 -10.24
N GLN A 105 -11.37 3.52 -10.93
CA GLN A 105 -10.75 2.37 -11.59
C GLN A 105 -10.46 1.23 -10.60
N GLN A 106 -9.94 1.52 -9.41
CA GLN A 106 -9.73 0.51 -8.38
C GLN A 106 -11.04 -0.10 -7.90
N ALA A 107 -12.08 0.71 -7.67
CA ALA A 107 -13.40 0.21 -7.30
C ALA A 107 -13.97 -0.74 -8.38
N TYR A 108 -13.80 -0.38 -9.65
CA TYR A 108 -14.23 -1.20 -10.79
C TYR A 108 -13.49 -2.53 -10.84
N LEU A 109 -12.15 -2.52 -10.77
CA LEU A 109 -11.34 -3.74 -10.79
C LEU A 109 -11.67 -4.70 -9.64
N ILE A 110 -11.98 -4.17 -8.45
CA ILE A 110 -12.41 -4.97 -7.29
C ILE A 110 -13.79 -5.57 -7.55
N ALA A 111 -14.74 -4.79 -8.08
CA ALA A 111 -16.10 -5.25 -8.34
C ALA A 111 -16.15 -6.34 -9.41
N THR A 112 -15.45 -6.16 -10.54
CA THR A 112 -15.37 -7.16 -11.61
C THR A 112 -14.52 -8.37 -11.20
N GLY A 113 -13.44 -8.17 -10.44
CA GLY A 113 -12.65 -9.28 -9.92
C GLY A 113 -13.43 -10.16 -8.94
N PHE A 114 -14.41 -9.59 -8.23
CA PHE A 114 -15.35 -10.37 -7.41
C PHE A 114 -16.37 -11.14 -8.26
N GLU A 115 -16.89 -10.55 -9.33
CA GLU A 115 -17.77 -11.24 -10.30
C GLU A 115 -17.06 -12.42 -10.94
N ASP A 116 -15.81 -12.24 -11.42
CA ASP A 116 -14.97 -13.33 -11.93
C ASP A 116 -14.81 -14.46 -10.90
N ALA A 117 -14.65 -14.11 -9.62
CA ALA A 117 -14.54 -15.09 -8.55
C ALA A 117 -15.83 -15.90 -8.37
N VAL A 118 -17.00 -15.24 -8.46
CA VAL A 118 -18.31 -15.88 -8.35
C VAL A 118 -18.55 -16.84 -9.53
N ASP A 119 -18.21 -16.42 -10.75
CA ASP A 119 -18.43 -17.21 -11.97
C ASP A 119 -17.70 -18.55 -11.95
N ILE A 120 -16.47 -18.57 -11.42
CA ILE A 120 -15.68 -19.80 -11.35
C ILE A 120 -15.96 -20.63 -10.09
N ALA A 121 -16.80 -20.17 -9.15
CA ALA A 121 -16.99 -20.82 -7.86
C ALA A 121 -17.49 -22.27 -7.96
N GLY A 122 -18.31 -22.57 -8.97
CA GLY A 122 -18.81 -23.92 -9.26
C GLY A 122 -17.84 -24.80 -10.06
N VAL A 123 -16.79 -24.23 -10.62
CA VAL A 123 -15.81 -24.90 -11.50
C VAL A 123 -14.49 -25.14 -10.77
N ASP A 124 -13.99 -24.11 -10.08
CA ASP A 124 -12.73 -24.12 -9.33
C ASP A 124 -12.89 -23.31 -8.04
N ALA A 125 -13.37 -23.98 -7.00
CA ALA A 125 -13.65 -23.37 -5.69
C ALA A 125 -12.39 -22.82 -5.00
N ASP A 126 -11.23 -23.44 -5.20
CA ASP A 126 -9.98 -23.00 -4.59
C ASP A 126 -9.46 -21.73 -5.27
N ARG A 127 -9.50 -21.68 -6.62
CA ARG A 127 -9.17 -20.45 -7.35
C ARG A 127 -10.14 -19.32 -7.04
N SER A 128 -11.44 -19.62 -6.97
CA SER A 128 -12.48 -18.67 -6.55
C SER A 128 -12.15 -18.08 -5.19
N ARG A 129 -11.81 -18.92 -4.20
CA ARG A 129 -11.43 -18.47 -2.86
C ARG A 129 -10.22 -17.53 -2.88
N VAL A 130 -9.18 -17.84 -3.66
CA VAL A 130 -8.02 -16.97 -3.82
C VAL A 130 -8.40 -15.60 -4.37
N LEU A 131 -9.26 -15.56 -5.40
CA LEU A 131 -9.74 -14.31 -5.99
C LEU A 131 -10.55 -13.49 -4.97
N VAL A 132 -11.52 -14.09 -4.27
CA VAL A 132 -12.32 -13.39 -3.24
C VAL A 132 -11.41 -12.79 -2.16
N LEU A 133 -10.42 -13.53 -1.67
CA LEU A 133 -9.51 -13.03 -0.64
C LEU A 133 -8.59 -11.93 -1.16
N SER A 134 -8.17 -11.99 -2.43
CA SER A 134 -7.38 -10.94 -3.06
C SER A 134 -8.18 -9.64 -3.20
N VAL A 135 -9.43 -9.71 -3.69
CA VAL A 135 -10.27 -8.50 -3.82
C VAL A 135 -10.67 -7.91 -2.48
N LEU A 136 -10.77 -8.71 -1.41
CA LEU A 136 -10.96 -8.19 -0.04
C LEU A 136 -9.71 -7.45 0.48
N ASP A 137 -8.50 -7.93 0.19
CA ASP A 137 -7.26 -7.23 0.51
C ASP A 137 -7.16 -5.90 -0.27
N ASP A 138 -7.60 -5.88 -1.52
CA ASP A 138 -7.66 -4.66 -2.33
C ASP A 138 -8.77 -3.69 -1.87
N ALA A 139 -9.94 -4.21 -1.48
CA ALA A 139 -11.01 -3.42 -0.88
C ALA A 139 -10.56 -2.77 0.44
N ALA A 140 -9.79 -3.49 1.27
CA ALA A 140 -9.20 -2.92 2.48
C ALA A 140 -8.28 -1.74 2.15
N LYS A 141 -7.39 -1.88 1.16
CA LYS A 141 -6.51 -0.78 0.71
C LYS A 141 -7.33 0.41 0.16
N LEU A 142 -8.34 0.14 -0.66
CA LEU A 142 -9.21 1.18 -1.23
C LEU A 142 -9.97 1.94 -0.13
N ALA A 143 -10.40 1.26 0.95
CA ALA A 143 -11.04 1.92 2.09
C ALA A 143 -10.13 2.98 2.75
N PHE A 144 -8.82 2.69 2.91
CA PHE A 144 -7.85 3.68 3.39
C PHE A 144 -7.72 4.86 2.43
N LEU A 145 -7.62 4.60 1.13
CA LEU A 145 -7.49 5.66 0.14
C LEU A 145 -8.74 6.56 0.07
N LYS A 146 -9.94 5.98 0.10
CA LYS A 146 -11.22 6.74 0.15
C LYS A 146 -11.35 7.58 1.42
N ALA A 147 -10.74 7.14 2.52
CA ALA A 147 -10.66 7.89 3.77
C ALA A 147 -9.49 8.90 3.81
N VAL A 148 -8.77 9.10 2.71
CA VAL A 148 -7.57 9.96 2.62
C VAL A 148 -6.51 9.57 3.66
N ARG A 149 -6.35 8.25 3.88
CA ARG A 149 -5.36 7.68 4.79
C ARG A 149 -4.34 6.85 4.01
N TRP A 150 -3.09 6.92 4.43
CA TRP A 150 -2.03 6.07 3.90
C TRP A 150 -2.38 4.59 4.07
N ILE A 151 -2.10 3.78 3.05
CA ILE A 151 -2.27 2.33 3.12
C ILE A 151 -1.26 1.77 4.13
N PRO A 152 -1.70 1.09 5.20
CA PRO A 152 -0.80 0.47 6.16
C PRO A 152 0.08 -0.61 5.53
N ARG A 153 1.18 -0.96 6.20
CA ARG A 153 1.98 -2.14 5.81
C ARG A 153 1.13 -3.40 5.94
N SER A 154 1.31 -4.35 5.03
CA SER A 154 0.52 -5.60 4.98
C SER A 154 0.39 -6.30 6.33
N LYS A 155 1.47 -6.33 7.14
CA LYS A 155 1.48 -6.97 8.46
C LYS A 155 0.52 -6.38 9.49
N VAL A 156 0.09 -5.13 9.31
CA VAL A 156 -0.84 -4.42 10.21
C VAL A 156 -2.11 -3.96 9.51
N LEU A 157 -2.30 -4.31 8.22
CA LEU A 157 -3.44 -3.83 7.44
C LEU A 157 -4.77 -4.13 8.11
N PHE A 158 -5.00 -5.37 8.56
CA PHE A 158 -6.28 -5.75 9.16
C PHE A 158 -6.48 -5.21 10.58
N SER A 159 -5.41 -5.05 11.38
CA SER A 159 -5.52 -4.42 12.69
C SER A 159 -5.82 -2.93 12.59
N GLU A 160 -5.22 -2.24 11.61
CA GLU A 160 -5.54 -0.84 11.34
C GLU A 160 -6.95 -0.69 10.72
N LEU A 161 -7.36 -1.67 9.91
CA LEU A 161 -8.69 -1.70 9.31
C LEU A 161 -9.79 -1.82 10.37
N ASP A 162 -9.54 -2.48 11.50
CA ASP A 162 -10.50 -2.53 12.62
C ASP A 162 -10.90 -1.14 13.12
N SER A 163 -9.97 -0.18 13.06
CA SER A 163 -10.23 1.20 13.48
C SER A 163 -10.87 2.05 12.38
N LEU A 164 -10.61 1.73 11.11
CA LEU A 164 -11.10 2.49 9.97
C LEU A 164 -12.49 2.03 9.49
N ASN A 165 -12.65 0.72 9.30
CA ASN A 165 -13.86 0.10 8.77
C ASN A 165 -14.04 -1.28 9.44
N PRO A 166 -14.63 -1.32 10.65
CA PRO A 166 -14.83 -2.55 11.42
C PRO A 166 -15.66 -3.60 10.67
N GLU A 167 -16.63 -3.17 9.87
CA GLU A 167 -17.51 -4.06 9.11
C GLU A 167 -16.75 -4.81 8.01
N LEU A 168 -15.93 -4.09 7.24
CA LEU A 168 -15.04 -4.70 6.24
C LEU A 168 -14.02 -5.62 6.92
N ALA A 169 -13.42 -5.20 8.04
CA ALA A 169 -12.48 -6.01 8.78
C ALA A 169 -13.11 -7.32 9.30
N ALA A 170 -14.36 -7.27 9.77
CA ALA A 170 -15.11 -8.44 10.20
C ALA A 170 -15.49 -9.35 9.03
N ALA A 171 -15.92 -8.78 7.90
CA ALA A 171 -16.23 -9.51 6.68
C ALA A 171 -15.01 -10.26 6.13
N THR A 172 -13.85 -9.60 6.08
CA THR A 172 -12.59 -10.22 5.64
C THR A 172 -12.22 -11.40 6.53
N ARG A 173 -12.32 -11.27 7.86
CA ARG A 173 -12.04 -12.39 8.78
C ARG A 173 -13.02 -13.55 8.64
N ARG A 174 -14.32 -13.26 8.45
CA ARG A 174 -15.31 -14.30 8.16
C ARG A 174 -15.00 -15.04 6.86
N ALA A 175 -14.63 -14.32 5.80
CA ALA A 175 -14.26 -14.90 4.52
C ALA A 175 -13.00 -15.79 4.62
N ILE A 176 -11.98 -15.36 5.38
CA ILE A 176 -10.76 -16.14 5.66
C ILE A 176 -11.09 -17.43 6.43
N GLY A 177 -11.95 -17.35 7.45
CA GLY A 177 -12.34 -18.48 8.28
C GLY A 177 -13.44 -19.39 7.70
N ALA A 178 -13.98 -19.06 6.53
CA ALA A 178 -15.10 -19.78 5.93
C ALA A 178 -14.70 -21.16 5.42
N SER A 179 -15.49 -22.19 5.77
CA SER A 179 -15.21 -23.57 5.39
C SER A 179 -15.51 -23.87 3.93
N THR A 180 -16.47 -23.15 3.32
CA THR A 180 -16.90 -23.36 1.93
C THR A 180 -16.76 -22.09 1.11
N ILE A 181 -16.64 -22.22 -0.22
CA ILE A 181 -16.58 -21.06 -1.12
C ILE A 181 -17.87 -20.23 -1.06
N ALA A 182 -19.03 -20.86 -0.93
CA ALA A 182 -20.31 -20.15 -0.77
C ALA A 182 -20.33 -19.26 0.49
N GLN A 183 -19.78 -19.73 1.61
CA GLN A 183 -19.62 -18.93 2.82
C GLN A 183 -18.59 -17.81 2.64
N THR A 184 -17.49 -18.06 1.92
CA THR A 184 -16.50 -17.02 1.60
C THR A 184 -17.13 -15.90 0.77
N ILE A 185 -17.85 -16.23 -0.31
CA ILE A 185 -18.54 -15.26 -1.19
C ILE A 185 -19.59 -14.46 -0.42
N SER A 186 -20.51 -15.14 0.29
CA SER A 186 -21.57 -14.48 1.06
C SER A 186 -21.05 -13.58 2.18
N SER A 187 -19.89 -13.92 2.77
CA SER A 187 -19.24 -13.06 3.76
C SER A 187 -18.61 -11.81 3.15
N ALA A 188 -18.12 -11.90 1.91
CA ALA A 188 -17.37 -10.85 1.23
C ALA A 188 -18.26 -9.85 0.48
N GLU A 189 -19.32 -10.32 -0.18
CA GLU A 189 -20.12 -9.50 -1.10
C GLU A 189 -20.63 -8.19 -0.47
N PRO A 190 -21.24 -8.18 0.74
CA PRO A 190 -21.78 -6.93 1.29
C PRO A 190 -20.69 -5.89 1.56
N ALA A 191 -19.52 -6.36 1.98
CA ALA A 191 -18.39 -5.50 2.31
C ALA A 191 -17.71 -4.95 1.05
N ILE A 192 -17.58 -5.77 0.01
CA ILE A 192 -17.08 -5.32 -1.29
C ILE A 192 -18.03 -4.27 -1.86
N ARG A 193 -19.34 -4.56 -1.91
CA ARG A 193 -20.36 -3.61 -2.39
C ARG A 193 -20.31 -2.29 -1.64
N ALA A 194 -20.15 -2.31 -0.32
CA ALA A 194 -20.04 -1.10 0.48
C ALA A 194 -18.79 -0.26 0.14
N VAL A 195 -17.67 -0.89 -0.18
CA VAL A 195 -16.43 -0.20 -0.53
C VAL A 195 -16.45 0.29 -1.97
N THR A 196 -16.94 -0.51 -2.93
CA THR A 196 -16.88 -0.19 -4.37
C THR A 196 -18.10 0.60 -4.84
N GLY A 197 -19.26 0.44 -4.19
CA GLY A 197 -20.57 0.95 -4.61
C GLY A 197 -21.38 -0.03 -5.45
N ALA A 198 -20.76 -1.11 -5.96
CA ALA A 198 -21.36 -2.06 -6.88
C ALA A 198 -20.69 -3.45 -6.81
N ILE A 199 -21.29 -4.44 -7.45
CA ILE A 199 -20.68 -5.76 -7.67
C ILE A 199 -20.73 -6.03 -9.16
N GLY A 200 -19.65 -6.58 -9.70
CA GLY A 200 -19.50 -6.83 -11.13
C GLY A 200 -19.33 -5.55 -11.94
N PHE A 201 -19.60 -5.68 -13.22
CA PHE A 201 -19.56 -4.58 -14.17
C PHE A 201 -20.45 -3.39 -13.74
N PHE A 202 -19.91 -2.18 -13.81
CA PHE A 202 -20.67 -0.94 -13.75
C PHE A 202 -20.06 0.11 -14.68
N GLU A 203 -20.89 1.02 -15.17
CA GLU A 203 -20.49 2.06 -16.12
C GLU A 203 -19.65 3.16 -15.43
N TRP A 204 -18.53 3.52 -16.06
CA TRP A 204 -17.67 4.65 -15.70
C TRP A 204 -16.82 5.03 -16.91
N GLU A 205 -16.29 6.25 -16.92
CA GLU A 205 -15.43 6.75 -18.01
C GLU A 205 -14.27 7.57 -17.47
N THR A 206 -13.20 7.67 -18.27
CA THR A 206 -12.06 8.55 -18.02
C THR A 206 -12.16 9.76 -18.94
N GLU A 207 -11.59 10.89 -18.52
CA GLU A 207 -11.41 12.03 -19.43
C GLU A 207 -10.46 11.64 -20.59
N PRO A 208 -10.65 12.20 -21.80
CA PRO A 208 -9.72 11.99 -22.91
C PRO A 208 -8.29 12.39 -22.53
N GLN A 209 -7.35 11.45 -22.66
CA GLN A 209 -5.93 11.73 -22.44
C GLN A 209 -5.26 12.22 -23.74
N HIS A 210 -4.69 13.43 -23.71
CA HIS A 210 -3.83 13.91 -24.77
C HIS A 210 -2.46 13.24 -24.66
N LEU A 211 -2.07 12.49 -25.70
CA LEU A 211 -0.75 11.87 -25.81
C LEU A 211 0.16 12.78 -26.64
N GLU A 212 1.38 13.03 -26.14
CA GLU A 212 2.45 13.64 -26.93
C GLU A 212 3.21 12.54 -27.70
N GLU A 213 3.45 12.76 -29.00
CA GLU A 213 4.23 11.86 -29.87
C GLU A 213 5.75 11.93 -29.60
#